data_AF-Q38DN4-F1
#
_entry.id   AF-Q38DN4-F1
#
_cell.length_a   1.000
_cell.length_b   1.000
_cell.length_c   1.000
_cell.angle_alpha   90.00
_cell.angle_beta   90.00
_cell.angle_gamma   90.00
#
_symmetry.space_group_name_H-M   'P 1'
#
loop_
_entity.id
_entity.type
_entity.pdbx_description
1 polymer ?
#
loop_
_entity_poly.entity_id
_entity_poly.type
_entity_poly.pdbx_seq_one_letter_code
_entity_poly.pdbx_strand_id
1 'polypeptide(L)'
;MADVSADSDAQVELERLNDVIDKYTCQVEHIDNLLQELEEENNSDSVSRQIAEYQSALESHPENIPAEDALEVITRLENTLKIVQRRNHLLEKENGTQNRLLEERSNVLLNATKTFDHIVDVTGWHDKFLFDAEDLRSKVADIREMSNIEAVVQKELRVAQGIIKKKEAALRQLEELVEQGKEQEAVLNNVYNDIRVKERDCSEVEMQLVRLRKSVAKTDEALAVFDLHNQNASLAYMESDRDYLRDSVAEMKSTTRRQDNVIKAQLTRQQQLQTRLDVIMKSLREMKLDKKYERNIPKSALVPSASREEPEDVSKILPESECIPVPTYRLLHKNNEMLRVIVMRKNMLVLEKNAVIEALEAGLAKYGSALITTYKEQQDLRQNKDMELIELMDDLQQQHSNYLEKLEELRLQNAALKKKMYRSTRQHAPLKGTRPMR
;
A
#
# COMPACT_ATOMS: atom_id res chain seq x y z
N MET A 1 63.60 46.93 -62.77
CA MET A 1 63.38 46.47 -61.38
C MET A 1 61.93 46.63 -60.91
N ALA A 2 61.06 47.36 -61.62
CA ALA A 2 59.65 47.50 -61.25
C ALA A 2 58.74 46.31 -61.66
N ASP A 3 59.11 45.54 -62.69
CA ASP A 3 58.24 44.45 -63.20
C ASP A 3 58.14 43.21 -62.29
N VAL A 4 59.13 42.95 -61.42
CA VAL A 4 59.11 41.76 -60.53
C VAL A 4 58.14 41.95 -59.36
N SER A 5 57.85 43.20 -58.96
CA SER A 5 56.92 43.50 -57.86
C SER A 5 55.46 43.33 -58.26
N ALA A 6 55.11 43.76 -59.47
CA ALA A 6 53.73 43.66 -59.97
C ALA A 6 53.33 42.19 -60.21
N ASP A 7 54.27 41.35 -60.66
CA ASP A 7 54.04 39.92 -60.85
C ASP A 7 53.82 39.20 -59.51
N SER A 8 54.58 39.58 -58.46
CA SER A 8 54.43 39.03 -57.11
C SER A 8 53.06 39.35 -56.49
N ASP A 9 52.60 40.60 -56.58
CA ASP A 9 51.30 41.01 -56.04
C ASP A 9 50.13 40.34 -56.78
N ALA A 10 50.26 40.17 -58.10
CA ALA A 10 49.30 39.43 -58.90
C ALA A 10 49.24 37.94 -58.51
N GLN A 11 50.39 37.34 -58.15
CA GLN A 11 50.48 35.95 -57.73
C GLN A 11 49.83 35.72 -56.35
N VAL A 12 50.04 36.63 -55.40
CA VAL A 12 49.40 36.56 -54.07
C VAL A 12 47.88 36.73 -54.18
N GLU A 13 47.39 37.65 -55.02
CA GLU A 13 45.94 37.82 -55.19
C GLU A 13 45.32 36.63 -55.94
N LEU A 14 46.05 36.00 -56.88
CA LEU A 14 45.63 34.75 -57.52
C LEU A 14 45.52 33.59 -56.52
N GLU A 15 46.50 33.42 -55.63
CA GLU A 15 46.44 32.42 -54.56
C GLU A 15 45.24 32.68 -53.63
N ARG A 16 45.01 33.95 -53.26
CA ARG A 16 43.86 34.34 -52.43
C ARG A 16 42.53 34.04 -53.11
N LEU A 17 42.41 34.31 -54.41
CA LEU A 17 41.20 34.01 -55.17
C LEU A 17 40.98 32.50 -55.31
N ASN A 18 42.04 31.72 -55.55
CA ASN A 18 41.95 30.26 -55.57
C ASN A 18 41.50 29.71 -54.21
N ASP A 19 42.03 30.19 -53.10
CA ASP A 19 41.60 29.80 -51.74
C ASP A 19 40.12 30.11 -51.48
N VAL A 20 39.62 31.21 -52.01
CA VAL A 20 38.20 31.61 -51.88
C VAL A 20 37.32 30.72 -52.77
N ILE A 21 37.75 30.46 -54.01
CA ILE A 21 37.06 29.56 -54.93
C ILE A 21 36.97 28.16 -54.34
N ASP A 22 38.07 27.63 -53.78
CA ASP A 22 38.08 26.30 -53.17
C ASP A 22 37.13 26.22 -51.95
N LYS A 23 37.10 27.27 -51.10
CA LYS A 23 36.14 27.34 -49.99
C LYS A 23 34.69 27.35 -50.46
N TYR A 24 34.36 28.12 -51.48
CA TYR A 24 32.99 28.16 -52.02
C TYR A 24 32.63 26.86 -52.74
N THR A 25 33.58 26.24 -53.43
CA THR A 25 33.39 24.93 -54.08
C THR A 25 33.09 23.85 -53.02
N CYS A 26 33.85 23.80 -51.92
CA CYS A 26 33.55 22.90 -50.81
C CYS A 26 32.20 23.19 -50.13
N GLN A 27 31.77 24.46 -50.06
CA GLN A 27 30.45 24.80 -49.52
C GLN A 27 29.32 24.35 -50.45
N VAL A 28 29.47 24.50 -51.77
CA VAL A 28 28.50 24.01 -52.76
C VAL A 28 28.43 22.49 -52.70
N GLU A 29 29.56 21.79 -52.67
CA GLU A 29 29.60 20.33 -52.50
C GLU A 29 28.96 19.89 -51.17
N HIS A 30 29.14 20.63 -50.08
CA HIS A 30 28.47 20.34 -48.81
C HIS A 30 26.95 20.51 -48.89
N ILE A 31 26.47 21.55 -49.58
CA ILE A 31 25.04 21.78 -49.80
C ILE A 31 24.46 20.69 -50.70
N ASP A 32 25.15 20.31 -51.77
CA ASP A 32 24.71 19.24 -52.67
C ASP A 32 24.62 17.89 -51.92
N ASN A 33 25.58 17.59 -51.04
CA ASN A 33 25.51 16.41 -50.18
C ASN A 33 24.33 16.46 -49.21
N LEU A 34 24.04 17.61 -48.59
CA LEU A 34 22.88 17.77 -47.69
C LEU A 34 21.55 17.66 -48.44
N LEU A 35 21.47 18.17 -49.68
CA LEU A 35 20.29 18.01 -50.52
C LEU A 35 20.09 16.54 -50.91
N GLN A 36 21.17 15.83 -51.23
CA GLN A 36 21.12 14.40 -51.52
C GLN A 36 20.70 13.58 -50.29
N GLU A 37 21.22 13.90 -49.10
CA GLU A 37 20.79 13.26 -47.84
C GLU A 37 19.30 13.50 -47.55
N LEU A 38 18.80 14.72 -47.76
CA LEU A 38 17.39 15.06 -47.59
C LEU A 38 16.50 14.34 -48.63
N GLU A 39 16.96 14.21 -49.87
CA GLU A 39 16.26 13.43 -50.90
C GLU A 39 16.22 11.94 -50.55
N GLU A 40 17.31 11.38 -50.05
CA GLU A 40 17.36 10.00 -49.57
C GLU A 40 16.46 9.78 -48.36
N GLU A 41 16.44 10.69 -47.39
CA GLU A 41 15.58 10.63 -46.22
C GLU A 41 14.09 10.71 -46.63
N ASN A 42 13.75 11.66 -47.49
CA ASN A 42 12.38 11.84 -47.99
C ASN A 42 11.90 10.64 -48.84
N ASN A 43 12.81 10.01 -49.61
CA ASN A 43 12.50 8.78 -50.34
C ASN A 43 12.40 7.55 -49.41
N SER A 44 13.05 7.59 -48.23
CA SER A 44 12.99 6.52 -47.23
C SER A 44 11.80 6.62 -46.27
N ASP A 45 11.17 7.79 -46.18
CA ASP A 45 9.99 7.99 -45.34
C ASP A 45 8.84 7.11 -45.82
N SER A 46 8.39 6.22 -44.93
CA SER A 46 7.27 5.29 -45.11
C SER A 46 6.03 5.99 -45.66
N VAL A 47 5.77 7.23 -45.22
CA VAL A 47 4.60 8.01 -45.64
C VAL A 47 4.75 8.48 -47.08
N SER A 48 5.89 9.06 -47.46
CA SER A 48 6.17 9.49 -48.84
C SER A 48 6.10 8.30 -49.81
N ARG A 49 6.63 7.14 -49.40
CA ARG A 49 6.57 5.90 -50.19
C ARG A 49 5.14 5.41 -50.39
N GLN A 50 4.32 5.39 -49.33
CA GLN A 50 2.90 5.04 -49.45
C GLN A 50 2.13 6.02 -50.34
N ILE A 51 2.41 7.33 -50.25
CA ILE A 51 1.79 8.34 -51.12
C ILE A 51 2.18 8.11 -52.58
N ALA A 52 3.47 7.85 -52.87
CA ALA A 52 3.95 7.59 -54.22
C ALA A 52 3.39 6.26 -54.79
N GLU A 53 3.35 5.20 -53.98
CA GLU A 53 2.76 3.91 -54.36
C GLU A 53 1.26 4.03 -54.64
N TYR A 54 0.50 4.76 -53.81
CA TYR A 54 -0.91 5.04 -54.05
C TYR A 54 -1.14 5.93 -55.27
N GLN A 55 -0.33 6.98 -55.47
CA GLN A 55 -0.42 7.85 -56.66
C GLN A 55 -0.10 7.07 -57.94
N SER A 56 0.93 6.24 -57.93
CA SER A 56 1.27 5.36 -59.05
C SER A 56 0.17 4.31 -59.30
N ALA A 57 -0.43 3.75 -58.25
CA ALA A 57 -1.56 2.83 -58.38
C ALA A 57 -2.81 3.51 -58.99
N LEU A 58 -3.08 4.77 -58.59
CA LEU A 58 -4.17 5.59 -59.14
C LEU A 58 -3.93 5.98 -60.61
N GLU A 59 -2.69 6.28 -60.99
CA GLU A 59 -2.33 6.63 -62.37
C GLU A 59 -2.28 5.42 -63.30
N SER A 60 -1.81 4.26 -62.80
CA SER A 60 -1.65 3.05 -63.61
C SER A 60 -2.95 2.27 -63.83
N HIS A 61 -3.83 2.22 -62.81
CA HIS A 61 -5.05 1.42 -62.87
C HIS A 61 -6.27 2.15 -62.28
N PRO A 62 -6.71 3.27 -62.88
CA PRO A 62 -7.90 3.99 -62.41
C PRO A 62 -9.17 3.13 -62.45
N GLU A 63 -9.22 2.09 -63.29
CA GLU A 63 -10.37 1.19 -63.44
C GLU A 63 -10.55 0.20 -62.26
N ASN A 64 -9.51 -0.02 -61.44
CA ASN A 64 -9.52 -1.01 -60.37
C ASN A 64 -9.99 -0.45 -59.01
N ILE A 65 -10.42 0.81 -58.94
CA ILE A 65 -10.89 1.41 -57.70
C ILE A 65 -12.25 0.78 -57.35
N PRO A 66 -12.39 0.07 -56.21
CA PRO A 66 -13.67 -0.46 -55.77
C PRO A 66 -14.71 0.67 -55.70
N ALA A 67 -15.95 0.41 -56.12
CA ALA A 67 -17.00 1.42 -56.12
C ALA A 67 -17.22 2.06 -54.72
N GLU A 68 -16.88 1.34 -53.65
CA GLU A 68 -16.91 1.80 -52.26
C GLU A 68 -15.90 2.93 -52.00
N ASP A 69 -14.71 2.88 -52.62
CA ASP A 69 -13.63 3.86 -52.43
C ASP A 69 -13.71 5.06 -53.39
N ALA A 70 -14.51 4.95 -54.45
CA ALA A 70 -14.61 5.99 -55.48
C ALA A 70 -15.03 7.36 -54.90
N LEU A 71 -15.94 7.39 -53.92
CA LEU A 71 -16.36 8.64 -53.26
C LEU A 71 -15.25 9.26 -52.40
N GLU A 72 -14.44 8.45 -51.71
CA GLU A 72 -13.29 8.95 -50.96
C GLU A 72 -12.22 9.50 -51.91
N VAL A 73 -11.95 8.79 -53.01
CA VAL A 73 -11.00 9.28 -54.02
C VAL A 73 -11.49 10.59 -54.65
N ILE A 74 -12.77 10.71 -54.97
CA ILE A 74 -13.36 11.97 -55.47
C ILE A 74 -13.18 13.10 -54.47
N THR A 75 -13.54 12.89 -53.20
CA THR A 75 -13.41 13.93 -52.17
C THR A 75 -11.95 14.33 -51.89
N ARG A 76 -11.01 13.37 -51.91
CA ARG A 76 -9.57 13.68 -51.84
C ARG A 76 -9.09 14.47 -53.04
N LEU A 77 -9.49 14.09 -54.27
CA LEU A 77 -9.15 14.81 -55.50
C LEU A 77 -9.75 16.21 -55.54
N GLU A 78 -10.98 16.40 -55.05
CA GLU A 78 -11.59 17.72 -54.90
C GLU A 78 -10.81 18.60 -53.90
N ASN A 79 -10.33 18.02 -52.81
CA ASN A 79 -9.52 18.72 -51.81
C ASN A 79 -8.13 19.08 -52.35
N THR A 80 -7.44 18.17 -53.04
CA THR A 80 -6.15 18.48 -53.68
C THR A 80 -6.31 19.56 -54.75
N LEU A 81 -7.37 19.49 -55.56
CA LEU A 81 -7.69 20.53 -56.55
C LEU A 81 -7.93 21.90 -55.89
N LYS A 82 -8.66 21.97 -54.78
CA LYS A 82 -8.83 23.21 -53.99
C LYS A 82 -7.50 23.74 -53.44
N ILE A 83 -6.62 22.87 -52.94
CA ILE A 83 -5.30 23.26 -52.43
C ILE A 83 -4.42 23.81 -53.56
N VAL A 84 -4.39 23.14 -54.72
CA VAL A 84 -3.62 23.56 -55.90
C VAL A 84 -4.14 24.89 -56.44
N GLN A 85 -5.47 25.07 -56.54
CA GLN A 85 -6.05 26.35 -56.95
C GLN A 85 -5.69 27.49 -55.98
N ARG A 86 -5.72 27.23 -54.66
CA ARG A 86 -5.31 28.21 -53.65
C ARG A 86 -3.83 28.56 -53.77
N ARG A 87 -2.96 27.57 -54.00
CA ARG A 87 -1.52 27.77 -54.21
C ARG A 87 -1.25 28.57 -55.49
N ASN A 88 -1.90 28.23 -56.61
CA ASN A 88 -1.76 28.99 -57.86
C ASN A 88 -2.21 30.44 -57.69
N HIS A 89 -3.31 30.68 -56.98
CA HIS A 89 -3.77 32.04 -56.68
C HIS A 89 -2.79 32.83 -55.78
N LEU A 90 -2.12 32.16 -54.83
CA LEU A 90 -1.07 32.78 -54.03
C LEU A 90 0.18 33.11 -54.87
N LEU A 91 0.60 32.19 -55.74
CA LEU A 91 1.73 32.39 -56.65
C LEU A 91 1.47 33.50 -57.67
N GLU A 92 0.25 33.60 -58.20
CA GLU A 92 -0.15 34.73 -59.06
C GLU A 92 -0.05 36.08 -58.32
N LYS A 93 -0.48 36.12 -57.06
CA LYS A 93 -0.33 37.32 -56.22
C LYS A 93 1.13 37.67 -55.96
N GLU A 94 1.94 36.67 -55.60
CA GLU A 94 3.37 36.86 -55.37
C GLU A 94 4.09 37.34 -56.64
N ASN A 95 3.87 36.70 -57.78
CA ASN A 95 4.39 37.14 -59.07
C ASN A 95 3.92 38.56 -59.42
N GLY A 96 2.67 38.91 -59.13
CA GLY A 96 2.15 40.28 -59.27
C GLY A 96 2.92 41.30 -58.41
N THR A 97 3.27 40.93 -57.16
CA THR A 97 4.07 41.80 -56.29
C THR A 97 5.52 41.91 -56.73
N GLN A 98 6.14 40.81 -57.18
CA GLN A 98 7.52 40.81 -57.68
C GLN A 98 7.66 41.62 -58.97
N ASN A 99 6.70 41.52 -59.90
CA ASN A 99 6.66 42.34 -61.11
C ASN A 99 6.54 43.83 -60.78
N ARG A 100 5.68 44.22 -59.81
CA ARG A 100 5.62 45.61 -59.33
C ARG A 100 6.94 46.10 -58.76
N LEU A 101 7.59 45.30 -57.90
CA LEU A 101 8.90 45.65 -57.33
C LEU A 101 9.99 45.79 -58.40
N LEU A 102 9.95 44.95 -59.44
CA LEU A 102 10.87 45.05 -60.58
C LEU A 102 10.61 46.31 -61.40
N GLU A 103 9.36 46.66 -61.68
CA GLU A 103 9.00 47.92 -62.35
C GLU A 103 9.44 49.14 -61.52
N GLU A 104 9.22 49.13 -60.21
CA GLU A 104 9.67 50.19 -59.30
C GLU A 104 11.20 50.33 -59.30
N ARG A 105 11.94 49.23 -59.16
CA ARG A 105 13.42 49.23 -59.21
C ARG A 105 13.94 49.66 -60.58
N SER A 106 13.32 49.20 -61.66
CA SER A 106 13.65 49.61 -63.03
C SER A 106 13.45 51.12 -63.22
N ASN A 107 12.33 51.67 -62.73
CA ASN A 107 12.07 53.11 -62.77
C ASN A 107 13.07 53.91 -61.92
N VAL A 108 13.46 53.41 -60.74
CA VAL A 108 14.49 54.03 -59.89
C VAL A 108 15.83 54.04 -60.61
N LEU A 109 16.25 52.92 -61.22
CA LEU A 109 17.49 52.84 -61.99
C LEU A 109 17.45 53.77 -63.19
N LEU A 110 16.36 53.76 -63.97
CA LEU A 110 16.18 54.65 -65.13
C LEU A 110 16.29 56.13 -64.72
N ASN A 111 15.68 56.50 -63.58
CA ASN A 111 15.80 57.85 -63.04
C ASN A 111 17.22 58.16 -62.57
N ALA A 112 17.89 57.23 -61.89
CA ALA A 112 19.28 57.37 -61.47
C ALA A 112 20.22 57.55 -62.67
N THR A 113 20.04 56.76 -63.73
CA THR A 113 20.81 56.89 -64.98
C THR A 113 20.55 58.23 -65.65
N LYS A 114 19.28 58.66 -65.76
CA LYS A 114 18.95 60.00 -66.29
C LYS A 114 19.57 61.12 -65.46
N THR A 115 19.59 61.00 -64.13
CA THR A 115 20.26 62.00 -63.27
C THR A 115 21.77 61.96 -63.42
N PHE A 116 22.36 60.77 -63.57
CA PHE A 116 23.79 60.61 -63.80
C PHE A 116 24.19 61.22 -65.14
N ASP A 117 23.49 60.90 -66.23
CA ASP A 117 23.71 61.47 -67.56
C ASP A 117 23.53 62.99 -67.54
N HIS A 118 22.50 63.50 -66.86
CA HIS A 118 22.31 64.94 -66.68
C HIS A 118 23.46 65.60 -65.91
N ILE A 119 23.96 64.96 -64.83
CA ILE A 119 25.11 65.47 -64.09
C ILE A 119 26.33 65.47 -65.01
N VAL A 120 26.61 64.38 -65.72
CA VAL A 120 27.73 64.26 -66.64
C VAL A 120 27.67 65.34 -67.73
N ASP A 121 26.51 65.56 -68.35
CA ASP A 121 26.29 66.59 -69.37
C ASP A 121 26.50 68.02 -68.84
N VAL A 122 25.99 68.32 -67.63
CA VAL A 122 26.08 69.66 -67.04
C VAL A 122 27.48 69.96 -66.50
N THR A 123 28.14 68.98 -65.91
CA THR A 123 29.36 69.20 -65.12
C THR A 123 30.64 68.81 -65.83
N GLY A 124 30.57 68.00 -66.90
CA GLY A 124 31.77 67.44 -67.55
C GLY A 124 32.64 66.65 -66.57
N TRP A 125 32.05 66.15 -65.48
CA TRP A 125 32.76 65.67 -64.29
C TRP A 125 33.62 64.43 -64.55
N HIS A 126 33.28 63.65 -65.57
CA HIS A 126 33.98 62.41 -65.88
C HIS A 126 35.43 62.62 -66.33
N ASP A 127 35.80 63.82 -66.79
CA ASP A 127 37.12 64.08 -67.37
C ASP A 127 38.19 64.59 -66.38
N LYS A 128 37.84 64.94 -65.13
CA LYS A 128 38.75 65.76 -64.28
C LYS A 128 39.10 65.28 -62.87
N PHE A 129 38.71 64.08 -62.45
CA PHE A 129 39.08 63.59 -61.11
C PHE A 129 40.17 62.50 -61.15
N LEU A 130 41.43 62.96 -61.13
CA LEU A 130 42.58 62.18 -60.66
C LEU A 130 42.53 62.17 -59.13
N PHE A 131 41.90 61.15 -58.54
CA PHE A 131 41.96 60.89 -57.11
C PHE A 131 43.39 60.54 -56.69
N ASP A 132 43.80 60.96 -55.49
CA ASP A 132 44.99 60.44 -54.84
C ASP A 132 44.74 58.96 -54.50
N ALA A 133 45.28 58.07 -55.33
CA ALA A 133 45.01 56.65 -55.29
C ALA A 133 45.49 56.00 -53.97
N GLU A 134 46.47 56.61 -53.28
CA GLU A 134 47.06 56.07 -52.05
C GLU A 134 46.10 56.20 -50.85
N ASP A 135 45.50 57.38 -50.65
CA ASP A 135 44.54 57.61 -49.55
C ASP A 135 43.26 56.77 -49.73
N LEU A 136 42.79 56.61 -50.97
CA LEU A 136 41.65 55.73 -51.26
C LEU A 136 42.00 54.26 -50.97
N ARG A 137 43.20 53.80 -51.35
CA ARG A 137 43.65 52.43 -51.03
C ARG A 137 43.77 52.20 -49.54
N SER A 138 44.32 53.15 -48.77
CA SER A 138 44.39 53.06 -47.30
C SER A 138 42.99 52.94 -46.69
N LYS A 139 42.06 53.83 -47.05
CA LYS A 139 40.68 53.79 -46.55
C LYS A 139 39.94 52.52 -46.94
N VAL A 140 40.16 52.01 -48.15
CA VAL A 140 39.59 50.72 -48.58
C VAL A 140 40.18 49.57 -47.77
N ALA A 141 41.48 49.61 -47.43
CA ALA A 141 42.11 48.62 -46.55
C ALA A 141 41.52 48.68 -45.13
N ASP A 142 41.38 49.87 -44.55
CA ASP A 142 40.78 50.07 -43.22
C ASP A 142 39.32 49.59 -43.17
N ILE A 143 38.52 49.87 -44.20
CA ILE A 143 37.13 49.39 -44.31
C ILE A 143 37.09 47.86 -44.39
N ARG A 144 38.02 47.24 -45.13
CA ARG A 144 38.13 45.77 -45.21
C ARG A 144 38.53 45.17 -43.87
N GLU A 145 39.48 45.79 -43.15
CA GLU A 145 39.87 45.35 -41.81
C GLU A 145 38.70 45.47 -40.83
N MET A 146 37.99 46.60 -40.83
CA MET A 146 36.79 46.81 -40.01
C MET A 146 35.68 45.80 -40.35
N SER A 147 35.45 45.50 -41.63
CA SER A 147 34.46 44.49 -42.05
C SER A 147 34.87 43.08 -41.60
N ASN A 148 36.16 42.74 -41.66
CA ASN A 148 36.67 41.47 -41.14
C ASN A 148 36.50 41.37 -39.62
N ILE A 149 36.83 42.44 -38.87
CA ILE A 149 36.61 42.51 -37.42
C ILE A 149 35.12 42.37 -37.10
N GLU A 150 34.25 43.09 -37.81
CA GLU A 150 32.79 42.99 -37.65
C GLU A 150 32.31 41.54 -37.87
N ALA A 151 32.80 40.87 -38.92
CA ALA A 151 32.45 39.48 -39.20
C ALA A 151 32.92 38.51 -38.10
N VAL A 152 34.10 38.73 -37.49
CA VAL A 152 34.58 37.94 -36.35
C VAL A 152 33.71 38.20 -35.12
N VAL A 153 33.44 39.47 -34.79
CA VAL A 153 32.58 39.85 -33.66
C VAL A 153 31.17 39.26 -33.82
N GLN A 154 30.58 39.31 -35.01
CA GLN A 154 29.27 38.69 -35.26
C GLN A 154 29.28 37.17 -35.05
N LYS A 155 30.37 36.47 -35.43
CA LYS A 155 30.52 35.03 -35.18
C LYS A 155 30.66 34.74 -33.69
N GLU A 156 31.50 35.49 -32.98
CA GLU A 156 31.67 35.36 -31.53
C GLU A 156 30.35 35.63 -30.78
N LEU A 157 29.59 36.62 -31.21
CA LEU A 157 28.29 36.95 -30.63
C LEU A 157 27.26 35.82 -30.82
N ARG A 158 27.24 35.14 -31.98
CA ARG A 158 26.40 33.95 -32.20
C ARG A 158 26.81 32.79 -31.30
N VAL A 159 28.11 32.54 -31.15
CA VAL A 159 28.62 31.48 -30.24
C VAL A 159 28.26 31.80 -28.80
N ALA A 160 28.45 33.06 -28.37
CA ALA A 160 28.07 33.53 -27.04
C ALA A 160 26.57 33.37 -26.77
N GLN A 161 25.70 33.73 -27.72
CA GLN A 161 24.26 33.48 -27.63
C GLN A 161 23.92 31.99 -27.50
N GLY A 162 24.60 31.12 -28.25
CA GLY A 162 24.46 29.67 -28.12
C GLY A 162 24.85 29.15 -26.74
N ILE A 163 25.94 29.67 -26.17
CA ILE A 163 26.39 29.33 -24.81
C ILE A 163 25.40 29.83 -23.76
N ILE A 164 24.88 31.05 -23.91
CA ILE A 164 23.88 31.63 -23.00
C ILE A 164 22.63 30.75 -22.97
N LYS A 165 22.07 30.37 -24.13
CA LYS A 165 20.89 29.48 -24.20
C LYS A 165 21.12 28.13 -23.52
N LYS A 166 22.32 27.54 -23.67
CA LYS A 166 22.67 26.29 -22.97
C LYS A 166 22.73 26.47 -21.45
N LYS A 167 23.29 27.58 -20.98
CA LYS A 167 23.33 27.91 -19.54
C LYS A 167 21.93 28.18 -18.99
N GLU A 168 21.07 28.87 -19.72
CA GLU A 168 19.67 29.09 -19.34
C GLU A 168 18.89 27.77 -19.24
N ALA A 169 19.08 26.85 -20.19
CA ALA A 169 18.47 25.53 -20.13
C ALA A 169 18.96 24.73 -18.90
N ALA A 170 20.26 24.77 -18.61
CA ALA A 170 20.82 24.12 -17.42
C ALA A 170 20.32 24.76 -16.11
N LEU A 171 20.13 26.08 -16.06
CA LEU A 171 19.54 26.77 -14.92
C LEU A 171 18.10 26.34 -14.68
N ARG A 172 17.27 26.25 -15.73
CA ARG A 172 15.89 25.73 -15.60
C ARG A 172 15.85 24.30 -15.07
N GLN A 173 16.72 23.43 -15.57
CA GLN A 173 16.84 22.06 -15.07
C GLN A 173 17.25 22.02 -13.59
N LEU A 174 18.17 22.90 -13.17
CA LEU A 174 18.55 23.02 -11.76
C LEU A 174 17.41 23.57 -10.89
N GLU A 175 16.64 24.54 -11.39
CA GLU A 175 15.44 25.04 -10.71
C GLU A 175 14.39 23.95 -10.52
N GLU A 176 14.13 23.13 -11.54
CA GLU A 176 13.23 21.97 -11.45
C GLU A 176 13.71 20.96 -10.39
N LEU A 177 15.01 20.64 -10.37
CA LEU A 177 15.60 19.75 -9.35
C LEU A 177 15.53 20.34 -7.94
N VAL A 178 15.66 21.66 -7.80
CA VAL A 178 15.53 22.34 -6.50
C VAL A 178 14.08 22.29 -6.00
N GLU A 179 13.08 22.49 -6.86
CA GLU A 179 11.67 22.36 -6.48
C GLU A 179 11.33 20.91 -6.10
N GLN A 180 11.80 19.91 -6.86
CA GLN A 180 11.66 18.50 -6.48
C GLN A 180 12.31 18.21 -5.11
N GLY A 181 13.48 18.81 -4.84
CA GLY A 181 14.14 18.70 -3.53
C GLY A 181 13.30 19.28 -2.39
N LYS A 182 12.64 20.42 -2.61
CA LYS A 182 11.73 21.03 -1.61
C LYS A 182 10.49 20.18 -1.37
N GLU A 183 9.92 19.59 -2.42
CA GLU A 183 8.80 18.66 -2.29
C GLU A 183 9.18 17.44 -1.45
N GLN A 184 10.36 16.86 -1.70
CA GLN A 184 10.89 15.75 -0.91
C GLN A 184 11.14 16.13 0.55
N GLU A 185 11.69 17.32 0.81
CA GLU A 185 11.88 17.86 2.16
C GLU A 185 10.54 18.05 2.89
N ALA A 186 9.51 18.53 2.20
CA ALA A 186 8.16 18.66 2.76
C ALA A 186 7.56 17.28 3.13
N VAL A 187 7.72 16.27 2.27
CA VAL A 187 7.30 14.89 2.56
C VAL A 187 8.06 14.33 3.75
N LEU A 188 9.37 14.53 3.82
CA LEU A 188 10.20 14.08 4.95
C LEU A 188 9.75 14.74 6.26
N ASN A 189 9.47 16.03 6.26
CA ASN A 189 8.95 16.76 7.42
C ASN A 189 7.57 16.24 7.86
N ASN A 190 6.69 15.88 6.92
CA ASN A 190 5.41 15.26 7.23
C ASN A 190 5.61 13.88 7.89
N VAL A 191 6.51 13.05 7.37
CA VAL A 191 6.84 11.75 7.97
C VAL A 191 7.41 11.90 9.38
N TYR A 192 8.30 12.87 9.63
CA TYR A 192 8.78 13.14 10.98
C TYR A 192 7.67 13.58 11.94
N ASN A 193 6.72 14.39 11.46
CA ASN A 193 5.55 14.77 12.24
C ASN A 193 4.66 13.56 12.57
N ASP A 194 4.43 12.66 11.60
CA ASP A 194 3.65 11.44 11.78
C ASP A 194 4.32 10.50 12.79
N ILE A 195 5.63 10.30 12.70
CA ILE A 195 6.41 9.53 13.69
C ILE A 195 6.21 10.13 15.08
N ARG A 196 6.33 11.45 15.23
CA ARG A 196 6.16 12.13 16.52
C ARG A 196 4.73 12.03 17.06
N VAL A 197 3.72 11.98 16.21
CA VAL A 197 2.33 11.70 16.62
C VAL A 197 2.23 10.25 17.11
N LYS A 198 2.76 9.29 16.34
CA LYS A 198 2.73 7.87 16.72
C LYS A 198 3.49 7.56 18.00
N GLU A 199 4.63 8.19 18.25
CA GLU A 199 5.36 8.06 19.52
C GLU A 199 4.52 8.55 20.71
N ARG A 200 3.77 9.64 20.54
CA ARG A 200 2.84 10.14 21.57
C ARG A 200 1.70 9.16 21.80
N ASP A 201 1.07 8.65 20.74
CA ASP A 201 0.00 7.65 20.82
C ASP A 201 0.49 6.38 21.55
N CYS A 202 1.68 5.89 21.19
CA CYS A 202 2.30 4.74 21.85
C CYS A 202 2.55 5.01 23.34
N SER A 203 3.07 6.18 23.70
CA SER A 203 3.29 6.55 25.10
C SER A 203 1.99 6.63 25.90
N GLU A 204 0.91 7.14 25.28
CA GLU A 204 -0.43 7.15 25.90
C GLU A 204 -0.98 5.74 26.12
N VAL A 205 -0.84 4.84 25.14
CA VAL A 205 -1.25 3.44 25.25
C VAL A 205 -0.43 2.71 26.32
N GLU A 206 0.88 2.93 26.39
CA GLU A 206 1.73 2.37 27.45
C GLU A 206 1.29 2.85 28.84
N MET A 207 0.99 4.14 28.99
CA MET A 207 0.45 4.68 30.24
C MET A 207 -0.89 4.05 30.61
N GLN A 208 -1.80 3.85 29.65
CA GLN A 208 -3.08 3.16 29.87
C GLN A 208 -2.85 1.71 30.30
N LEU A 209 -1.92 1.01 29.65
CA LEU A 209 -1.58 -0.38 29.97
C LEU A 209 -0.99 -0.51 31.37
N VAL A 210 -0.13 0.42 31.80
CA VAL A 210 0.38 0.48 33.18
C VAL A 210 -0.75 0.71 34.18
N ARG A 211 -1.73 1.58 33.88
CA ARG A 211 -2.90 1.80 34.73
C ARG A 211 -3.75 0.53 34.85
N LEU A 212 -4.01 -0.15 33.73
CA LEU A 212 -4.75 -1.41 33.70
C LEU A 212 -4.02 -2.49 34.50
N ARG A 213 -2.71 -2.67 34.33
CA ARG A 213 -1.91 -3.60 35.14
C ARG A 213 -2.01 -3.31 36.63
N LYS A 214 -1.96 -2.04 37.04
CA LYS A 214 -2.16 -1.65 38.45
C LYS A 214 -3.57 -1.97 38.95
N SER A 215 -4.60 -1.80 38.10
CA SER A 215 -5.97 -2.16 38.44
C SER A 215 -6.14 -3.67 38.60
N VAL A 216 -5.58 -4.45 37.69
CA VAL A 216 -5.61 -5.92 37.73
C VAL A 216 -4.85 -6.45 38.96
N ALA A 217 -3.67 -5.91 39.25
CA ALA A 217 -2.93 -6.29 40.45
C ALA A 217 -3.73 -6.06 41.74
N LYS A 218 -4.49 -4.96 41.83
CA LYS A 218 -5.39 -4.69 42.97
C LYS A 218 -6.56 -5.67 43.04
N THR A 219 -7.13 -6.05 41.90
CA THR A 219 -8.21 -7.06 41.88
C THR A 219 -7.70 -8.44 42.26
N ASP A 220 -6.51 -8.81 41.78
CA ASP A 220 -5.87 -10.09 42.12
C ASP A 220 -5.52 -10.16 43.60
N GLU A 221 -5.00 -9.07 44.18
CA GLU A 221 -4.77 -8.95 45.62
C GLU A 221 -6.08 -9.08 46.42
N ALA A 222 -7.15 -8.40 45.99
CA ALA A 222 -8.46 -8.50 46.63
C ALA A 222 -9.06 -9.91 46.54
N LEU A 223 -8.90 -10.58 45.39
CA LEU A 223 -9.32 -11.97 45.20
C LEU A 223 -8.53 -12.92 46.08
N ALA A 224 -7.20 -12.76 46.18
CA ALA A 224 -6.37 -13.57 47.05
C ALA A 224 -6.77 -13.42 48.54
N VAL A 225 -7.07 -12.20 48.98
CA VAL A 225 -7.58 -11.93 50.34
C VAL A 225 -8.95 -12.58 50.55
N PHE A 226 -9.84 -12.49 49.55
CA PHE A 226 -11.17 -13.09 49.60
C PHE A 226 -11.11 -14.63 49.66
N ASP A 227 -10.24 -15.25 48.85
CA ASP A 227 -10.04 -16.70 48.83
C ASP A 227 -9.45 -17.20 50.16
N LEU A 228 -8.46 -16.49 50.71
CA LEU A 228 -7.91 -16.80 52.03
C LEU A 228 -8.98 -16.68 53.13
N HIS A 229 -9.81 -15.64 53.07
CA HIS A 229 -10.90 -15.45 54.02
C HIS A 229 -11.95 -16.57 53.90
N ASN A 230 -12.33 -16.96 52.69
CA ASN A 230 -13.28 -18.04 52.45
C ASN A 230 -12.73 -19.40 52.91
N GLN A 231 -11.45 -19.68 52.66
CA GLN A 231 -10.81 -20.90 53.16
C GLN A 231 -10.80 -20.95 54.68
N ASN A 232 -10.43 -19.84 55.33
CA ASN A 232 -10.44 -19.74 56.79
C ASN A 232 -11.86 -19.86 57.36
N ALA A 233 -12.86 -19.24 56.73
CA ALA A 233 -14.26 -19.37 57.13
C ALA A 233 -14.76 -20.81 56.97
N SER A 234 -14.42 -21.48 55.86
CA SER A 234 -14.75 -22.88 55.63
C SER A 234 -14.13 -23.80 56.68
N LEU A 235 -12.86 -23.57 57.03
CA LEU A 235 -12.18 -24.32 58.09
C LEU A 235 -12.85 -24.09 59.45
N ALA A 236 -13.17 -22.83 59.78
CA ALA A 236 -13.87 -22.50 61.02
C ALA A 236 -15.25 -23.18 61.12
N TYR A 237 -16.02 -23.22 60.03
CA TYR A 237 -17.29 -23.93 59.98
C TYR A 237 -17.11 -25.45 60.15
N MET A 238 -16.11 -26.04 59.50
CA MET A 238 -15.78 -27.46 59.66
C MET A 238 -15.37 -27.80 61.10
N GLU A 239 -14.60 -26.93 61.76
CA GLU A 239 -14.23 -27.09 63.16
C GLU A 239 -15.44 -26.99 64.08
N SER A 240 -16.32 -26.01 63.86
CA SER A 240 -17.57 -25.88 64.63
C SER A 240 -18.49 -27.09 64.44
N ASP A 241 -18.61 -27.60 63.22
CA ASP A 241 -19.41 -28.80 62.92
C ASP A 241 -18.83 -30.03 63.59
N ARG A 242 -17.49 -30.17 63.58
CA ARG A 242 -16.80 -31.27 64.26
C ARG A 242 -17.07 -31.26 65.76
N ASP A 243 -16.97 -30.09 66.39
CA ASP A 243 -17.17 -29.95 67.84
C ASP A 243 -18.65 -30.16 68.21
N TYR A 244 -19.59 -29.63 67.41
CA TYR A 244 -21.01 -29.90 67.55
C TYR A 244 -21.34 -31.39 67.43
N LEU A 245 -20.79 -32.08 66.43
CA LEU A 245 -21.00 -33.52 66.24
C LEU A 245 -20.39 -34.32 67.39
N ARG A 246 -19.23 -33.92 67.91
CA ARG A 246 -18.59 -34.55 69.06
C ARG A 246 -19.47 -34.45 70.31
N ASP A 247 -20.03 -33.28 70.58
CA ASP A 247 -20.91 -33.04 71.72
C ASP A 247 -22.24 -33.80 71.56
N SER A 248 -22.82 -33.79 70.37
CA SER A 248 -24.04 -34.56 70.05
C SER A 248 -23.82 -36.07 70.26
N VAL A 249 -22.69 -36.61 69.82
CA VAL A 249 -22.33 -38.01 70.06
C VAL A 249 -22.12 -38.31 71.55
N ALA A 250 -21.55 -37.39 72.31
CA ALA A 250 -21.37 -37.54 73.76
C ALA A 250 -22.72 -37.54 74.49
N GLU A 251 -23.63 -36.64 74.12
CA GLU A 251 -24.99 -36.58 74.65
C GLU A 251 -25.75 -37.87 74.34
N MET A 252 -25.71 -38.33 73.09
CA MET A 252 -26.33 -39.58 72.65
C MET A 252 -25.80 -40.79 73.45
N LYS A 253 -24.48 -40.89 73.65
CA LYS A 253 -23.88 -41.93 74.51
C LYS A 253 -24.38 -41.84 75.95
N SER A 254 -24.58 -40.63 76.48
CA SER A 254 -25.11 -40.43 77.83
C SER A 254 -26.56 -40.90 77.95
N THR A 255 -27.40 -40.62 76.94
CA THR A 255 -28.79 -41.05 76.90
C THR A 255 -28.90 -42.56 76.77
N THR A 256 -28.08 -43.19 75.92
CA THR A 256 -28.05 -44.65 75.79
C THR A 256 -27.65 -45.31 77.11
N ARG A 257 -26.63 -44.80 77.81
CA ARG A 257 -26.24 -45.32 79.13
C ARG A 257 -27.35 -45.19 80.17
N ARG A 258 -28.11 -44.09 80.17
CA ARG A 258 -29.27 -43.92 81.06
C ARG A 258 -30.36 -44.92 80.72
N GLN A 259 -30.67 -45.10 79.43
CA GLN A 259 -31.63 -46.11 78.97
C GLN A 259 -31.20 -47.52 79.37
N ASP A 260 -29.94 -47.89 79.16
CA ASP A 260 -29.39 -49.19 79.59
C ASP A 260 -29.51 -49.41 81.10
N ASN A 261 -29.27 -48.37 81.90
CA ASN A 261 -29.42 -48.46 83.35
C ASN A 261 -30.89 -48.63 83.77
N VAL A 262 -31.82 -47.95 83.09
CA VAL A 262 -33.26 -48.13 83.31
C VAL A 262 -33.69 -49.54 82.93
N ILE A 263 -33.25 -50.04 81.77
CA ILE A 263 -33.53 -51.40 81.31
C ILE A 263 -33.00 -52.42 82.31
N LYS A 264 -31.76 -52.27 82.79
CA LYS A 264 -31.17 -53.13 83.83
C LYS A 264 -31.95 -53.09 85.13
N ALA A 265 -32.40 -51.91 85.58
CA ALA A 265 -33.22 -51.75 86.78
C ALA A 265 -34.60 -52.41 86.64
N GLN A 266 -35.24 -52.28 85.47
CA GLN A 266 -36.50 -52.95 85.15
C GLN A 266 -36.33 -54.47 85.12
N LEU A 267 -35.26 -54.98 84.51
CA LEU A 267 -34.91 -56.40 84.50
C LEU A 267 -34.69 -56.94 85.93
N THR A 268 -33.95 -56.22 86.78
CA THR A 268 -33.74 -56.63 88.18
C THR A 268 -35.05 -56.61 88.97
N ARG A 269 -35.90 -55.60 88.76
CA ARG A 269 -37.24 -55.56 89.37
C ARG A 269 -38.11 -56.73 88.90
N GLN A 270 -38.07 -57.06 87.61
CA GLN A 270 -38.79 -58.21 87.06
C GLN A 270 -38.29 -59.52 87.69
N GLN A 271 -36.98 -59.69 87.86
CA GLN A 271 -36.39 -60.85 88.56
C GLN A 271 -36.82 -60.92 90.05
N GLN A 272 -36.89 -59.77 90.75
CA GLN A 272 -37.37 -59.72 92.14
C GLN A 272 -38.87 -60.06 92.24
N LEU A 273 -39.68 -59.56 91.32
CA LEU A 273 -41.11 -59.91 91.25
C LEU A 273 -41.30 -61.39 90.91
N GLN A 274 -40.49 -61.92 90.00
CA GLN A 274 -40.49 -63.34 89.65
C GLN A 274 -40.13 -64.21 90.87
N THR A 275 -39.06 -63.88 91.59
CA THR A 275 -38.68 -64.62 92.81
C THR A 275 -39.73 -64.52 93.91
N ARG A 276 -40.36 -63.37 94.11
CA ARG A 276 -41.50 -63.24 95.04
C ARG A 276 -42.68 -64.09 94.60
N LEU A 277 -43.01 -64.07 93.32
CA LEU A 277 -44.05 -64.91 92.73
C LEU A 277 -43.74 -66.39 92.93
N ASP A 278 -42.49 -66.80 92.76
CA ASP A 278 -42.05 -68.18 92.99
C ASP A 278 -42.22 -68.60 94.47
N VAL A 279 -41.92 -67.71 95.43
CA VAL A 279 -42.15 -67.94 96.87
C VAL A 279 -43.64 -68.06 97.19
N ILE A 280 -44.48 -67.19 96.61
CA ILE A 280 -45.93 -67.27 96.76
C ILE A 280 -46.45 -68.58 96.15
N MET A 281 -46.00 -68.95 94.95
CA MET A 281 -46.36 -70.20 94.29
C MET A 281 -45.87 -71.44 95.06
N LYS A 282 -44.74 -71.35 95.78
CA LYS A 282 -44.24 -72.41 96.65
C LYS A 282 -45.11 -72.56 97.91
N SER A 283 -45.41 -71.47 98.59
CA SER A 283 -46.28 -71.48 99.78
C SER A 283 -47.72 -71.91 99.46
N LEU A 284 -48.26 -71.51 98.31
CA LEU A 284 -49.56 -72.01 97.81
C LEU A 284 -49.56 -73.52 97.59
N ARG A 285 -48.45 -74.09 97.10
CA ARG A 285 -48.27 -75.54 96.96
C ARG A 285 -48.18 -76.24 98.32
N GLU A 286 -47.43 -75.68 99.28
CA GLU A 286 -47.34 -76.21 100.65
C GLU A 286 -48.71 -76.23 101.36
N MET A 287 -49.54 -75.19 101.16
CA MET A 287 -50.90 -75.11 101.69
C MET A 287 -51.95 -75.88 100.87
N LYS A 288 -51.57 -76.52 99.76
CA LYS A 288 -52.48 -77.21 98.82
C LYS A 288 -53.59 -76.31 98.23
N LEU A 289 -53.30 -75.02 98.06
CA LEU A 289 -54.22 -74.02 97.50
C LEU A 289 -53.90 -73.66 96.03
N ASP A 290 -52.77 -74.12 95.50
CA ASP A 290 -52.30 -73.91 94.13
C ASP A 290 -53.39 -74.13 93.06
N LYS A 291 -54.10 -75.26 93.12
CA LYS A 291 -55.16 -75.59 92.14
C LYS A 291 -56.38 -74.67 92.21
N LYS A 292 -56.66 -74.08 93.38
CA LYS A 292 -57.74 -73.07 93.52
C LYS A 292 -57.29 -71.71 93.00
N TYR A 293 -56.02 -71.38 93.17
CA TYR A 293 -55.44 -70.12 92.72
C TYR A 293 -55.36 -70.05 91.18
N GLU A 294 -54.90 -71.11 90.49
CA GLU A 294 -54.86 -71.15 89.01
C GLU A 294 -56.25 -71.07 88.35
N ARG A 295 -57.30 -71.60 88.99
CA ARG A 295 -58.67 -71.55 88.46
C ARG A 295 -59.30 -70.15 88.49
N ASN A 296 -58.86 -69.29 89.40
CA ASN A 296 -59.49 -67.99 89.66
C ASN A 296 -58.76 -66.80 89.02
N ILE A 297 -57.66 -67.02 88.30
CA ILE A 297 -56.93 -65.93 87.63
C ILE A 297 -57.31 -65.87 86.14
N PRO A 298 -57.87 -64.74 85.66
CA PRO A 298 -58.12 -64.55 84.24
C PRO A 298 -56.79 -64.51 83.47
N LYS A 299 -56.61 -65.44 82.52
CA LYS A 299 -55.40 -65.61 81.70
C LYS A 299 -55.08 -64.42 80.77
N SER A 300 -55.79 -63.30 80.87
CA SER A 300 -55.53 -62.09 80.08
C SER A 300 -54.32 -61.28 80.58
N ALA A 301 -53.72 -61.62 81.71
CA ALA A 301 -52.63 -60.86 82.32
C ALA A 301 -51.19 -61.27 81.89
N LEU A 302 -51.00 -62.22 80.97
CA LEU A 302 -49.68 -62.85 80.77
C LEU A 302 -49.05 -62.80 79.36
N VAL A 303 -49.52 -62.00 78.40
CA VAL A 303 -48.80 -61.83 77.11
C VAL A 303 -48.84 -60.38 76.58
N PRO A 304 -47.70 -59.66 76.52
CA PRO A 304 -47.59 -58.35 75.87
C PRO A 304 -47.52 -58.45 74.34
N SER A 305 -48.45 -57.76 73.66
CA SER A 305 -48.68 -57.78 72.20
C SER A 305 -47.67 -56.99 71.35
N ALA A 306 -46.38 -57.01 71.68
CA ALA A 306 -45.37 -56.20 70.98
C ALA A 306 -44.44 -57.06 70.10
N SER A 307 -44.98 -57.74 69.09
CA SER A 307 -44.17 -58.42 68.08
C SER A 307 -44.97 -58.79 66.82
N ARG A 308 -45.14 -57.83 65.91
CA ARG A 308 -45.31 -57.97 64.43
C ARG A 308 -45.52 -56.56 63.83
N GLU A 309 -44.58 -56.05 63.03
CA GLU A 309 -44.67 -55.85 61.55
C GLU A 309 -45.66 -54.71 61.20
N GLU A 310 -45.38 -53.60 60.51
CA GLU A 310 -44.42 -53.12 59.48
C GLU A 310 -44.47 -51.56 59.41
N PRO A 311 -43.55 -50.84 58.71
CA PRO A 311 -43.52 -49.38 58.67
C PRO A 311 -44.31 -48.82 57.47
N GLU A 312 -45.59 -48.51 57.67
CA GLU A 312 -46.43 -47.84 56.67
C GLU A 312 -47.00 -46.54 57.23
N ASP A 313 -46.84 -45.46 56.44
CA ASP A 313 -47.43 -44.13 56.59
C ASP A 313 -47.21 -43.44 57.94
N VAL A 314 -46.59 -42.25 57.91
CA VAL A 314 -46.35 -41.43 59.10
C VAL A 314 -47.66 -41.12 59.86
N SER A 315 -48.81 -41.20 59.18
CA SER A 315 -50.13 -41.12 59.79
C SER A 315 -50.55 -42.34 60.62
N LYS A 316 -49.95 -43.52 60.44
CA LYS A 316 -50.12 -44.70 61.32
C LYS A 316 -49.01 -44.85 62.35
N ILE A 317 -47.81 -44.30 62.09
CA ILE A 317 -46.68 -44.30 63.05
C ILE A 317 -46.92 -43.35 64.20
N LEU A 318 -47.57 -42.20 63.94
CA LEU A 318 -48.08 -41.35 64.99
C LEU A 318 -49.32 -42.05 65.57
N PRO A 319 -49.36 -42.44 66.86
CA PRO A 319 -50.62 -42.82 67.50
C PRO A 319 -51.70 -41.79 67.13
N GLU A 320 -52.94 -42.22 66.86
CA GLU A 320 -54.04 -41.28 66.61
C GLU A 320 -54.23 -40.29 67.79
N SER A 321 -53.70 -40.61 68.97
CA SER A 321 -53.65 -39.74 70.15
C SER A 321 -52.35 -38.93 70.33
N GLU A 322 -51.33 -39.11 69.48
CA GLU A 322 -50.11 -38.30 69.50
C GLU A 322 -50.39 -36.95 68.84
N CYS A 323 -50.90 -36.05 69.68
CA CYS A 323 -50.83 -34.64 69.37
C CYS A 323 -49.35 -34.24 69.32
N ILE A 324 -48.78 -34.12 68.12
CA ILE A 324 -47.62 -33.25 67.93
C ILE A 324 -48.05 -31.90 68.48
N PRO A 325 -47.36 -31.35 69.49
CA PRO A 325 -47.68 -30.03 69.98
C PRO A 325 -47.76 -29.09 68.78
N VAL A 326 -48.87 -28.38 68.67
CA VAL A 326 -49.10 -27.41 67.58
C VAL A 326 -47.85 -26.54 67.30
N PRO A 327 -47.05 -26.11 68.31
CA PRO A 327 -45.79 -25.42 68.08
C PRO A 327 -44.75 -26.21 67.25
N THR A 328 -44.58 -27.51 67.50
CA THR A 328 -43.60 -28.35 66.82
C THR A 328 -44.00 -28.62 65.38
N TYR A 329 -45.29 -28.90 65.13
CA TYR A 329 -45.80 -29.03 63.76
C TYR A 329 -45.63 -27.71 62.99
N ARG A 330 -45.96 -26.56 63.62
CA ARG A 330 -45.72 -25.24 63.03
C ARG A 330 -44.24 -24.99 62.73
N LEU A 331 -43.33 -25.42 63.61
CA LEU A 331 -41.90 -25.29 63.40
C LEU A 331 -41.42 -26.15 62.22
N LEU A 332 -41.83 -27.42 62.14
CA LEU A 332 -41.48 -28.32 61.04
C LEU A 332 -42.06 -27.83 59.71
N HIS A 333 -43.31 -27.37 59.70
CA HIS A 333 -43.94 -26.77 58.54
C HIS A 333 -43.17 -25.52 58.08
N LYS A 334 -42.86 -24.62 59.02
CA LYS A 334 -42.06 -23.42 58.72
C LYS A 334 -40.66 -23.75 58.21
N ASN A 335 -40.00 -24.78 58.75
CA ASN A 335 -38.70 -25.23 58.27
C ASN A 335 -38.79 -25.86 56.88
N ASN A 336 -39.82 -26.66 56.59
CA ASN A 336 -40.04 -27.22 55.25
C ASN A 336 -40.31 -26.12 54.23
N GLU A 337 -41.15 -25.14 54.57
CA GLU A 337 -41.45 -23.98 53.74
C GLU A 337 -40.19 -23.14 53.48
N MET A 338 -39.39 -22.87 54.52
CA MET A 338 -38.10 -22.19 54.40
C MET A 338 -37.13 -22.95 53.50
N LEU A 339 -37.02 -24.28 53.64
CA LEU A 339 -36.18 -25.11 52.77
C LEU A 339 -36.65 -25.08 51.32
N ARG A 340 -37.96 -25.14 51.06
CA ARG A 340 -38.52 -24.99 49.71
C ARG A 340 -38.14 -23.65 49.09
N VAL A 341 -38.26 -22.56 49.84
CA VAL A 341 -37.85 -21.22 49.38
C VAL A 341 -36.34 -21.16 49.11
N ILE A 342 -35.51 -21.73 49.98
CA ILE A 342 -34.05 -21.78 49.79
C ILE A 342 -33.68 -22.56 48.52
N VAL A 343 -34.30 -23.73 48.31
CA VAL A 343 -34.08 -24.54 47.10
C VAL A 343 -34.53 -23.80 45.85
N MET A 344 -35.71 -23.16 45.88
CA MET A 344 -36.21 -22.35 44.77
C MET A 344 -35.25 -21.20 44.43
N ARG A 345 -34.73 -20.49 45.44
CA ARG A 345 -33.75 -19.41 45.26
C ARG A 345 -32.43 -19.92 44.69
N LYS A 346 -31.94 -21.08 45.15
CA LYS A 346 -30.73 -21.71 44.60
C LYS A 346 -30.92 -22.12 43.14
N ASN A 347 -32.08 -22.68 42.78
CA ASN A 347 -32.39 -23.02 41.39
C ASN A 347 -32.44 -21.79 40.49
N MET A 348 -33.05 -20.69 40.95
CA MET A 348 -33.05 -19.42 40.22
C MET A 348 -31.63 -18.88 40.01
N LEU A 349 -30.78 -18.91 41.03
CA LEU A 349 -29.39 -18.46 40.93
C LEU A 349 -28.54 -19.34 39.98
N VAL A 350 -28.82 -20.63 39.90
CA VAL A 350 -28.19 -21.53 38.91
C VAL A 350 -28.62 -21.15 37.49
N LEU A 351 -29.91 -20.87 37.25
CA LEU A 351 -30.39 -20.42 35.95
C LEU A 351 -29.78 -19.07 35.53
N GLU A 352 -29.69 -18.11 36.45
CA GLU A 352 -29.02 -16.82 36.18
C GLU A 352 -27.54 -17.01 35.82
N LYS A 353 -26.82 -17.86 36.56
CA LYS A 353 -25.42 -18.17 36.26
C LYS A 353 -25.25 -18.84 34.90
N ASN A 354 -26.13 -19.79 34.55
CA ASN A 354 -26.10 -20.43 33.24
C ASN A 354 -26.36 -19.43 32.11
N ALA A 355 -27.32 -18.51 32.28
CA ALA A 355 -27.56 -17.45 31.29
C ALA A 355 -26.36 -16.50 31.12
N VAL A 356 -25.63 -16.20 32.20
CA VAL A 356 -24.38 -15.42 32.13
C VAL A 356 -23.29 -16.20 31.40
N ILE A 357 -23.15 -17.51 31.65
CA ILE A 357 -22.19 -18.37 30.94
C ILE A 357 -22.51 -18.39 29.44
N GLU A 358 -23.77 -18.61 29.05
CA GLU A 358 -24.20 -18.58 27.64
C GLU A 358 -23.91 -17.23 26.97
N ALA A 359 -24.13 -16.12 27.67
CA ALA A 359 -23.82 -14.78 27.16
C ALA A 359 -22.31 -14.56 26.97
N LEU A 360 -21.48 -15.07 27.88
CA LEU A 360 -20.02 -15.00 27.78
C LEU A 360 -19.50 -15.88 26.64
N GLU A 361 -20.04 -17.09 26.47
CA GLU A 361 -19.71 -17.98 25.36
C GLU A 361 -20.09 -17.37 24.02
N ALA A 362 -21.28 -16.76 23.91
CA ALA A 362 -21.69 -16.03 22.72
C ALA A 362 -20.79 -14.80 22.44
N GLY A 363 -20.34 -14.10 23.49
CA GLY A 363 -19.37 -13.01 23.38
C GLY A 363 -18.01 -13.49 22.86
N LEU A 364 -17.48 -14.57 23.42
CA LEU A 364 -16.24 -15.23 22.98
C LEU A 364 -16.33 -15.69 21.52
N ALA A 365 -17.45 -16.30 21.12
CA ALA A 365 -17.67 -16.74 19.75
C ALA A 365 -17.65 -15.55 18.76
N LYS A 366 -18.26 -14.41 19.13
CA LYS A 366 -18.21 -13.19 18.32
C LYS A 366 -16.78 -12.67 18.16
N TYR A 367 -16.02 -12.55 19.26
CA TYR A 367 -14.62 -12.10 19.18
C TYR A 367 -13.74 -13.07 18.40
N GLY A 368 -13.94 -14.38 18.57
CA GLY A 368 -13.25 -15.41 17.78
C GLY A 368 -13.54 -15.28 16.28
N SER A 369 -14.80 -15.07 15.90
CA SER A 369 -15.20 -14.88 14.49
C SER A 369 -14.63 -13.58 13.89
N ALA A 370 -14.60 -12.49 14.66
CA ALA A 370 -14.02 -11.22 14.24
C ALA A 370 -12.52 -11.38 14.00
N LEU A 371 -11.79 -12.02 14.91
CA LEU A 371 -10.35 -12.26 14.79
C LEU A 371 -10.03 -13.09 13.55
N ILE A 372 -10.78 -14.18 13.30
CA ILE A 372 -10.63 -15.00 12.09
C ILE A 372 -10.87 -14.17 10.83
N THR A 373 -11.88 -13.30 10.82
CA THR A 373 -12.20 -12.45 9.67
C THR A 373 -11.07 -11.46 9.39
N THR A 374 -10.60 -10.75 10.42
CA THR A 374 -9.47 -9.81 10.29
C THR A 374 -8.17 -10.49 9.85
N TYR A 375 -7.92 -11.71 10.30
CA TYR A 375 -6.75 -12.48 9.88
C TYR A 375 -6.82 -12.85 8.39
N LYS A 376 -8.00 -13.25 7.90
CA LYS A 376 -8.22 -13.52 6.47
C LYS A 376 -8.04 -12.27 5.63
N GLU A 377 -8.63 -11.15 6.03
CA GLU A 377 -8.47 -9.86 5.34
C GLU A 377 -6.99 -9.44 5.24
N GLN A 378 -6.22 -9.61 6.32
CA GLN A 378 -4.77 -9.34 6.31
C GLN A 378 -4.01 -10.29 5.38
N GLN A 379 -4.40 -11.57 5.34
CA GLN A 379 -3.80 -12.55 4.45
C GLN A 379 -4.08 -12.24 2.98
N ASP A 380 -5.33 -11.91 2.65
CA ASP A 380 -5.75 -11.55 1.29
C ASP A 380 -5.05 -10.26 0.83
N LEU A 381 -4.94 -9.25 1.72
CA LEU A 381 -4.24 -8.00 1.43
C LEU A 381 -2.73 -8.23 1.20
N ARG A 382 -2.11 -9.12 1.98
CA ARG A 382 -0.72 -9.52 1.77
C ARG A 382 -0.53 -10.22 0.42
N GLN A 383 -1.41 -11.16 0.07
CA GLN A 383 -1.35 -11.86 -1.22
C GLN A 383 -1.52 -10.91 -2.40
N ASN A 384 -2.47 -9.96 -2.32
CA ASN A 384 -2.67 -8.95 -3.35
C ASN A 384 -1.43 -8.05 -3.50
N LYS A 385 -0.81 -7.63 -2.39
CA LYS A 385 0.43 -6.83 -2.43
C LYS A 385 1.62 -7.60 -2.99
N ASP A 386 1.73 -8.89 -2.67
CA ASP A 386 2.76 -9.76 -3.23
C ASP A 386 2.57 -9.93 -4.75
N MET A 387 1.33 -10.04 -5.25
CA MET A 387 1.05 -10.05 -6.69
C MET A 387 1.38 -8.71 -7.37
N GLU A 388 0.93 -7.58 -6.82
CA GLU A 388 1.26 -6.25 -7.36
C GLU A 388 2.78 -6.02 -7.44
N LEU A 389 3.53 -6.52 -6.45
CA LEU A 389 4.99 -6.42 -6.44
C LEU A 389 5.63 -7.28 -7.54
N ILE A 390 5.11 -8.48 -7.80
CA ILE A 390 5.59 -9.35 -8.88
C ILE A 390 5.33 -8.70 -10.24
N GLU A 391 4.12 -8.18 -10.48
CA GLU A 391 3.80 -7.48 -11.73
C GLU A 391 4.72 -6.27 -11.97
N LEU A 392 4.95 -5.46 -10.93
CA LEU A 392 5.86 -4.32 -11.01
C LEU A 392 7.31 -4.74 -11.29
N MET A 393 7.75 -5.86 -10.70
CA MET A 393 9.08 -6.43 -10.96
C MET A 393 9.21 -6.92 -12.41
N ASP A 394 8.20 -7.58 -12.94
CA ASP A 394 8.18 -8.05 -14.33
C ASP A 394 8.20 -6.88 -15.32
N ASP A 395 7.42 -5.82 -15.07
CA ASP A 395 7.43 -4.61 -15.89
C ASP A 395 8.80 -3.93 -15.88
N LEU A 396 9.43 -3.81 -14.70
CA LEU A 396 10.76 -3.24 -14.57
C LEU A 396 11.82 -4.10 -15.29
N GLN A 397 11.69 -5.42 -15.23
CA GLN A 397 12.59 -6.35 -15.90
C GLN A 397 12.43 -6.30 -17.43
N GLN A 398 11.20 -6.15 -17.93
CA GLN A 398 10.93 -5.92 -19.36
C GLN A 398 11.48 -4.57 -19.83
N GLN A 399 11.32 -3.50 -19.04
CA GLN A 399 11.94 -2.21 -19.36
C GLN A 399 13.46 -2.33 -19.42
N HIS A 400 14.07 -3.04 -18.46
CA HIS A 400 15.50 -3.27 -18.43
C HIS A 400 15.99 -4.07 -19.64
N SER A 401 15.29 -5.13 -20.06
CA SER A 401 15.64 -5.88 -21.29
C SER A 401 15.53 -5.00 -22.53
N ASN A 402 14.45 -4.21 -22.65
CA ASN A 402 14.26 -3.27 -23.76
C ASN A 402 15.38 -2.22 -23.83
N TYR A 403 15.87 -1.73 -22.69
CA TYR A 403 17.01 -0.81 -22.65
C TYR A 403 18.34 -1.49 -23.03
N LEU A 404 18.54 -2.75 -22.64
CA LEU A 404 19.72 -3.53 -23.03
C LEU A 404 19.76 -3.79 -24.54
N GLU A 405 18.64 -4.17 -25.14
CA GLU A 405 18.53 -4.36 -26.59
C GLU A 405 18.86 -3.08 -27.35
N LYS A 406 18.26 -1.95 -26.96
CA LYS A 406 18.57 -0.63 -27.53
C LYS A 406 20.05 -0.26 -27.38
N LEU A 407 20.67 -0.56 -26.24
CA LEU A 407 22.11 -0.34 -26.04
C LEU A 407 22.98 -1.23 -26.93
N GLU A 408 22.56 -2.48 -27.17
CA GLU A 408 23.27 -3.40 -28.05
C GLU A 408 23.18 -2.98 -29.51
N GLU A 409 22.00 -2.55 -29.97
CA GLU A 409 21.80 -1.95 -31.29
C GLU A 409 22.71 -0.73 -31.50
N LEU A 410 22.73 0.20 -30.54
CA LEU A 410 23.60 1.37 -30.58
C LEU A 410 25.08 0.99 -30.59
N ARG A 411 25.49 -0.06 -29.85
CA ARG A 411 26.87 -0.57 -29.88
C ARG A 411 27.24 -1.17 -31.23
N LEU A 412 26.35 -1.95 -31.84
CA LEU A 412 26.56 -2.54 -33.17
C LEU A 412 26.65 -1.45 -34.26
N GLN A 413 25.75 -0.46 -34.20
CA GLN A 413 25.81 0.71 -35.08
C GLN A 413 27.14 1.47 -34.91
N ASN A 414 27.57 1.72 -33.68
CA ASN A 414 28.83 2.40 -33.39
C ASN A 414 30.05 1.58 -33.85
N ALA A 415 30.03 0.25 -33.69
CA ALA A 415 31.08 -0.64 -34.20
C ALA A 415 31.12 -0.68 -35.75
N ALA A 416 29.95 -0.68 -36.40
CA ALA A 416 29.85 -0.61 -37.86
C ALA A 416 30.39 0.72 -38.39
N LEU A 417 30.03 1.85 -37.75
CA LEU A 417 30.58 3.17 -38.05
C LEU A 417 32.10 3.20 -37.85
N LYS A 418 32.63 2.65 -36.76
CA LYS A 418 34.09 2.54 -36.54
C LYS A 418 34.77 1.69 -37.62
N LYS A 419 34.18 0.56 -38.04
CA LYS A 419 34.74 -0.26 -39.13
C LYS A 419 34.74 0.48 -40.48
N LYS A 420 33.67 1.23 -40.79
CA LYS A 420 33.61 2.09 -41.99
C LYS A 420 34.73 3.14 -41.94
N MET A 421 34.89 3.81 -40.81
CA MET A 421 35.99 4.76 -40.55
C MET A 421 37.36 4.12 -40.81
N TYR A 422 37.69 3.00 -40.15
CA TYR A 422 38.99 2.34 -40.32
C TYR A 422 39.26 1.85 -41.75
N ARG A 423 38.23 1.41 -42.50
CA ARG A 423 38.39 1.03 -43.92
C ARG A 423 38.69 2.24 -44.80
N SER A 424 38.01 3.36 -44.57
CA SER A 424 38.28 4.62 -45.27
C SER A 424 39.70 5.13 -44.98
N THR A 425 40.15 5.11 -43.72
CA THR A 425 41.51 5.55 -43.36
C THR A 425 42.59 4.64 -43.95
N ARG A 426 42.32 3.34 -44.13
CA ARG A 426 43.29 2.39 -44.71
C ARG A 426 43.34 2.46 -46.24
N GLN A 427 42.27 2.87 -46.91
CA GLN A 427 42.30 3.21 -48.34
C GLN A 427 43.06 4.52 -48.61
N HIS A 428 43.16 5.40 -47.61
CA HIS A 428 43.93 6.64 -47.68
C HIS A 428 45.33 6.57 -47.06
N ALA A 429 45.82 5.40 -46.64
CA ALA A 429 47.19 5.26 -46.16
C ALA A 429 48.15 5.03 -47.34
N PRO A 430 49.00 6.01 -47.73
CA PRO A 430 49.91 5.88 -48.85
C PRO A 430 50.97 4.79 -48.58
N LEU A 431 50.96 3.78 -49.45
CA LEU A 431 52.04 2.83 -49.65
C LEU A 431 53.30 3.55 -50.16
N LYS A 432 54.09 4.13 -49.25
CA LYS A 432 55.52 4.42 -49.47
C LYS A 432 56.24 4.11 -48.15
N GLY A 433 56.71 2.89 -47.92
CA GLY A 433 57.41 2.06 -48.88
C GLY A 433 58.86 2.52 -48.94
N THR A 434 59.65 1.96 -48.00
CA THR A 434 61.04 1.56 -48.19
C THR A 434 62.03 2.59 -48.73
N ARG A 435 62.96 3.03 -47.86
CA ARG A 435 64.36 2.65 -48.09
C ARG A 435 65.21 2.62 -46.80
N PRO A 436 65.82 1.46 -46.48
CA PRO A 436 67.05 1.34 -45.69
C PRO A 436 68.29 1.42 -46.60
N MET A 437 69.47 1.29 -45.98
CA MET A 437 70.83 1.18 -46.55
C MET A 437 71.42 2.53 -46.97
N ARG A 438 72.50 3.06 -46.38
CA ARG A 438 73.68 2.45 -45.74
C ARG A 438 74.25 3.41 -44.70
#